data_AF-A0A1H4X1W2-F1
#
_entry.id   AF-A0A1H4X1W2-F1
#
_cell.length_a   1.000
_cell.length_b   1.000
_cell.length_c   1.000
_cell.angle_alpha   90.00
_cell.angle_beta   90.00
_cell.angle_gamma   90.00
#
_symmetry.space_group_name_H-M   'P 1'
#
loop_
_entity.id
_entity.type
_entity.pdbx_description
1 polymer ?
#
loop_
_entity_poly.entity_id
_entity_poly.type
_entity_poly.pdbx_seq_one_letter_code
_entity_poly.pdbx_strand_id
1 'polypeptide(L)'
;MTDRARSGSPAASNADLTVDPCAVNEAALAPEDLFCSLACLRYGPSDAPPRWGDAATLLASAPGIVDRSIWAAATAGDTKALAAHLRTDPSLATAAGGPFGWHPVTYLCYSRVPLPSARDDSLAAASLLLDAGADPNTGFLHSGLPTPFTALTGVFGEGEQGAGRQPRHPRSEELATLLLDRGAHPVDQQTLYNRMFRPDDSHLELLFAHGLADAGPSPWETRAGAETETRQQVWRRQIDWAAQHGFAARLALLAEHGIDVTGATAAVRHVPEDPNETDAEGATPLHHAAWASDLDLIRALLDAGADRAVVDGRYGSTPREWAEHAYQPEAERLLR
;
A
#
# COMPACT_ATOMS: atom_id res chain seq x y z
N MET A 1 -18.74 48.29 7.39
CA MET A 1 -18.46 46.88 7.73
C MET A 1 -18.75 46.06 6.49
N THR A 2 -17.72 45.80 5.71
CA THR A 2 -17.75 44.97 4.50
C THR A 2 -17.53 43.52 4.92
N ASP A 3 -18.53 42.68 4.65
CA ASP A 3 -18.48 41.24 4.87
C ASP A 3 -17.61 40.61 3.78
N ARG A 4 -16.49 40.00 4.18
CA ARG A 4 -15.59 39.28 3.27
C ARG A 4 -16.20 37.90 3.03
N ALA A 5 -16.79 37.71 1.86
CA ALA A 5 -17.11 36.40 1.33
C ALA A 5 -15.86 35.51 1.36
N ARG A 6 -15.93 34.39 2.09
CA ARG A 6 -14.97 33.30 2.01
C ARG A 6 -15.07 32.69 0.61
N SER A 7 -14.08 32.92 -0.24
CA SER A 7 -13.89 32.17 -1.48
C SER A 7 -13.40 30.77 -1.12
N GLY A 8 -14.29 29.79 -1.06
CA GLY A 8 -13.89 28.39 -1.13
C GLY A 8 -13.49 28.09 -2.58
N SER A 9 -12.28 27.54 -2.79
CA SER A 9 -11.95 26.95 -4.09
C SER A 9 -13.01 25.91 -4.48
N PRO A 10 -13.37 25.78 -5.76
CA PRO A 10 -14.25 24.71 -6.22
C PRO A 10 -13.61 23.36 -5.86
N ALA A 11 -14.43 22.43 -5.35
CA ALA A 11 -13.98 21.06 -5.10
C ALA A 11 -13.55 20.42 -6.43
N ALA A 12 -12.37 19.80 -6.46
CA ALA A 12 -11.86 19.07 -7.63
C ALA A 12 -12.84 17.96 -8.04
N SER A 13 -13.05 17.75 -9.33
CA SER A 13 -13.93 16.68 -9.81
C SER A 13 -13.25 15.31 -9.69
N ASN A 14 -14.03 14.21 -9.66
CA ASN A 14 -13.46 12.85 -9.66
C ASN A 14 -12.53 12.59 -10.86
N ALA A 15 -12.78 13.24 -12.00
CA ALA A 15 -11.90 13.15 -13.18
C ALA A 15 -10.54 13.80 -12.92
N ASP A 16 -10.49 14.92 -12.20
CA ASP A 16 -9.25 15.62 -11.86
C ASP A 16 -8.40 14.87 -10.82
N LEU A 17 -9.04 13.98 -10.05
CA LEU A 17 -8.41 13.17 -9.00
C LEU A 17 -8.04 11.76 -9.49
N THR A 18 -8.46 11.38 -10.69
CA THR A 18 -8.19 10.07 -11.27
C THR A 18 -6.77 10.04 -11.82
N VAL A 19 -5.98 9.07 -11.34
CA VAL A 19 -4.61 8.84 -11.77
C VAL A 19 -4.44 7.37 -12.10
N ASP A 20 -3.85 7.08 -13.25
CA ASP A 20 -3.34 5.76 -13.60
C ASP A 20 -1.79 5.82 -13.62
N PRO A 21 -1.13 5.47 -12.50
CA PRO A 21 0.34 5.48 -12.45
C PRO A 21 0.99 4.50 -13.43
N CYS A 22 0.27 3.44 -13.84
CA CYS A 22 0.78 2.43 -14.75
C CYS A 22 0.68 2.87 -16.23
N ALA A 23 -0.15 3.85 -16.56
CA ALA A 23 -0.27 4.40 -17.91
C ALA A 23 0.86 5.37 -18.33
N VAL A 24 1.73 5.76 -17.40
CA VAL A 24 2.83 6.69 -17.68
C VAL A 24 3.86 6.09 -18.64
N ASN A 25 4.18 6.80 -19.71
CA ASN A 25 5.24 6.42 -20.65
C ASN A 25 6.62 6.74 -20.07
N GLU A 26 7.20 5.78 -19.34
CA GLU A 26 8.52 5.89 -18.69
C GLU A 26 9.65 6.26 -19.65
N ALA A 27 9.60 5.82 -20.91
CA ALA A 27 10.64 6.12 -21.90
C ALA A 27 10.70 7.61 -22.29
N ALA A 28 9.65 8.38 -21.98
CA ALA A 28 9.57 9.81 -22.26
C ALA A 28 9.83 10.69 -21.01
N LEU A 29 10.03 10.09 -19.83
CA LEU A 29 10.20 10.84 -18.59
C LEU A 29 11.61 11.45 -18.47
N ALA A 30 11.67 12.63 -17.86
CA ALA A 30 12.93 13.18 -17.37
C ALA A 30 13.49 12.29 -16.23
N PRO A 31 14.81 12.32 -15.96
CA PRO A 31 15.42 11.43 -14.96
C PRO A 31 14.78 11.51 -13.56
N GLU A 32 14.41 12.70 -13.10
CA GLU A 32 13.72 12.92 -11.82
C GLU A 32 12.34 12.27 -11.75
N ASP A 33 11.59 12.31 -12.84
CA ASP A 33 10.26 11.70 -12.91
C ASP A 33 10.36 10.19 -13.13
N LEU A 34 11.34 9.73 -13.90
CA LEU A 34 11.64 8.31 -14.05
C LEU A 34 12.02 7.71 -12.69
N PHE A 35 12.84 8.42 -11.90
CA PHE A 35 13.18 8.00 -10.54
C PHE A 35 11.93 7.84 -9.66
N CYS A 36 11.05 8.85 -9.63
CA CYS A 36 9.77 8.78 -8.90
C CYS A 36 8.92 7.58 -9.35
N SER A 37 8.83 7.37 -10.67
CA SER A 37 8.04 6.28 -11.26
C SER A 37 8.59 4.90 -10.90
N LEU A 38 9.91 4.72 -10.95
CA LEU A 38 10.57 3.46 -10.63
C LEU A 38 10.51 3.16 -9.14
N ALA A 39 10.61 4.17 -8.27
CA ALA A 39 10.68 4.00 -6.83
C ALA A 39 9.33 3.75 -6.15
N CYS A 40 8.23 4.27 -6.69
CA CYS A 40 6.93 4.21 -6.03
C CYS A 40 6.13 2.94 -6.37
N LEU A 41 5.36 2.45 -5.41
CA LEU A 41 4.29 1.50 -5.70
C LEU A 41 3.28 2.15 -6.66
N ARG A 42 2.86 1.39 -7.67
CA ARG A 42 1.85 1.83 -8.65
C ARG A 42 0.57 1.01 -8.59
N TYR A 43 0.58 -0.03 -7.75
CA TYR A 43 -0.47 -1.04 -7.63
C TYR A 43 -0.73 -1.74 -8.97
N GLY A 44 0.35 -2.05 -9.69
CA GLY A 44 0.28 -2.69 -11.00
C GLY A 44 1.23 -3.88 -11.15
N PRO A 45 1.17 -4.60 -12.29
CA PRO A 45 1.92 -5.83 -12.51
C PRO A 45 3.45 -5.63 -12.56
N SER A 46 3.90 -4.38 -12.70
CA SER A 46 5.32 -4.02 -12.73
C SER A 46 5.93 -3.75 -11.35
N ASP A 47 5.12 -3.68 -10.28
CA ASP A 47 5.64 -3.51 -8.93
C ASP A 47 6.43 -4.76 -8.52
N ALA A 48 7.72 -4.58 -8.30
CA ALA A 48 8.66 -5.64 -7.97
C ALA A 48 9.99 -5.05 -7.45
N PRO A 49 10.73 -5.79 -6.59
CA PRO A 49 12.04 -5.36 -6.09
C PRO A 49 13.05 -4.87 -7.13
N PRO A 50 13.22 -5.51 -8.31
CA PRO A 50 14.15 -5.02 -9.32
C PRO A 50 13.85 -3.59 -9.78
N ARG A 51 12.56 -3.22 -9.89
CA ARG A 51 12.12 -1.89 -10.31
C ARG A 51 12.59 -0.80 -9.33
N TRP A 52 12.47 -1.05 -8.03
CA TRP A 52 12.95 -0.11 -7.02
C TRP A 52 14.49 -0.09 -6.93
N GLY A 53 15.14 -1.21 -7.25
CA GLY A 53 16.59 -1.30 -7.43
C GLY A 53 17.10 -0.44 -8.60
N ASP A 54 16.36 -0.40 -9.71
CA ASP A 54 16.66 0.49 -10.84
C ASP A 54 16.54 1.96 -10.44
N ALA A 55 15.55 2.32 -9.59
CA ALA A 55 15.44 3.67 -9.04
C ALA A 55 16.68 4.05 -8.20
N ALA A 56 17.13 3.15 -7.32
CA ALA A 56 18.34 3.38 -6.52
C ALA A 56 19.59 3.54 -7.41
N THR A 57 19.70 2.71 -8.46
CA THR A 57 20.80 2.79 -9.44
C THR A 57 20.77 4.12 -10.19
N LEU A 58 19.59 4.57 -10.62
CA LEU A 58 19.41 5.85 -11.30
C LEU A 58 19.84 7.02 -10.41
N LEU A 59 19.39 7.06 -9.15
CA LEU A 59 19.80 8.11 -8.21
C LEU A 59 21.31 8.08 -7.93
N ALA A 60 21.90 6.90 -7.76
CA ALA A 60 23.34 6.76 -7.56
C ALA A 60 24.15 7.28 -8.76
N SER A 61 23.65 7.06 -9.98
CA SER A 61 24.28 7.54 -11.21
C SER A 61 24.11 9.05 -11.44
N ALA A 62 23.04 9.64 -10.91
CA ALA A 62 22.71 11.04 -11.08
C ALA A 62 22.18 11.67 -9.76
N PRO A 63 23.04 11.86 -8.74
CA PRO A 63 22.62 12.32 -7.41
C PRO A 63 21.88 13.66 -7.42
N GLY A 64 22.20 14.56 -8.37
CA GLY A 64 21.54 15.86 -8.49
C GLY A 64 20.07 15.82 -8.92
N ILE A 65 19.46 14.64 -9.10
CA ILE A 65 18.02 14.48 -9.36
C ILE A 65 17.19 15.10 -8.22
N VAL A 66 17.56 14.86 -6.96
CA VAL A 66 16.81 15.38 -5.80
C VAL A 66 16.90 16.90 -5.67
N ASP A 67 18.00 17.51 -6.14
CA ASP A 67 18.17 18.97 -6.14
C ASP A 67 17.28 19.67 -7.17
N ARG A 68 16.85 18.96 -8.23
CA ARG A 68 16.01 19.53 -9.31
C ARG A 68 14.52 19.37 -9.09
N SER A 69 14.10 18.39 -8.27
CA SER A 69 12.70 18.03 -8.11
C SER A 69 12.37 17.73 -6.65
N ILE A 70 11.40 18.47 -6.08
CA ILE A 70 10.91 18.21 -4.73
C ILE A 70 10.22 16.84 -4.63
N TRP A 71 9.58 16.37 -5.70
CA TRP A 71 8.94 15.05 -5.74
C TRP A 71 9.99 13.93 -5.71
N ALA A 72 11.12 14.13 -6.40
CA ALA A 72 12.25 13.20 -6.31
C ALA A 72 12.93 13.26 -4.94
N ALA A 73 13.11 14.45 -4.36
CA ALA A 73 13.63 14.60 -3.01
C ALA A 73 12.75 13.90 -1.97
N ALA A 74 11.42 14.04 -2.07
CA ALA A 74 10.47 13.34 -1.22
C ALA A 74 10.51 11.82 -1.42
N THR A 75 10.52 11.35 -2.66
CA THR A 75 10.66 9.92 -2.99
C THR A 75 11.92 9.31 -2.39
N ALA A 76 13.03 10.06 -2.39
CA ALA A 76 14.31 9.61 -1.83
C ALA A 76 14.41 9.78 -0.30
N GLY A 77 13.44 10.45 0.34
CA GLY A 77 13.56 10.85 1.74
C GLY A 77 14.69 11.84 2.02
N ASP A 78 15.17 12.58 1.01
CA ASP A 78 16.32 13.49 1.16
C ASP A 78 15.89 14.80 1.87
N THR A 79 16.09 14.82 3.18
CA THR A 79 15.72 15.94 4.06
C THR A 79 16.45 17.23 3.69
N LYS A 80 17.69 17.15 3.21
CA LYS A 80 18.50 18.32 2.86
C LYS A 80 17.97 18.96 1.57
N ALA A 81 17.70 18.16 0.55
CA ALA A 81 17.13 18.63 -0.70
C ALA A 81 15.71 19.18 -0.46
N LEU A 82 14.88 18.47 0.31
CA LEU A 82 13.54 18.96 0.71
C LEU A 82 13.62 20.33 1.40
N ALA A 83 14.47 20.48 2.40
CA ALA A 83 14.64 21.76 3.10
C ALA A 83 15.15 22.88 2.18
N ALA A 84 15.95 22.56 1.16
CA ALA A 84 16.40 23.53 0.17
C ALA A 84 15.27 23.98 -0.77
N HIS A 85 14.45 23.05 -1.27
CA HIS A 85 13.27 23.36 -2.07
C HIS A 85 12.27 24.21 -1.29
N LEU A 86 11.89 23.78 -0.09
CA LEU A 86 10.88 24.47 0.73
C LEU A 86 11.34 25.85 1.21
N ARG A 87 12.63 26.06 1.41
CA ARG A 87 13.19 27.39 1.71
C ARG A 87 13.13 28.33 0.51
N THR A 88 13.23 27.79 -0.69
CA THR A 88 13.14 28.56 -1.94
C THR A 88 11.69 28.85 -2.28
N ASP A 89 10.82 27.85 -2.17
CA ASP A 89 9.38 27.95 -2.42
C ASP A 89 8.61 27.01 -1.47
N PRO A 90 8.03 27.54 -0.37
CA PRO A 90 7.23 26.75 0.56
C PRO A 90 5.97 26.14 -0.05
N SER A 91 5.43 26.72 -1.13
CA SER A 91 4.18 26.25 -1.74
C SER A 91 4.33 24.84 -2.35
N LEU A 92 5.57 24.44 -2.66
CA LEU A 92 5.91 23.13 -3.17
C LEU A 92 5.49 21.97 -2.25
N ALA A 93 5.37 22.19 -0.93
CA ALA A 93 4.85 21.18 -0.01
C ALA A 93 3.42 20.73 -0.36
N THR A 94 2.65 21.64 -0.97
CA THR A 94 1.24 21.46 -1.36
C THR A 94 1.04 21.40 -2.88
N ALA A 95 2.12 21.37 -3.66
CA ALA A 95 2.03 21.36 -5.11
C ALA A 95 1.91 19.93 -5.65
N ALA A 96 0.85 19.68 -6.42
CA ALA A 96 0.73 18.48 -7.25
C ALA A 96 1.72 18.54 -8.43
N GLY A 97 2.41 17.44 -8.70
CA GLY A 97 3.32 17.31 -9.85
C GLY A 97 4.05 15.98 -9.89
N GLY A 98 5.26 15.96 -10.46
CA GLY A 98 5.96 14.72 -10.79
C GLY A 98 5.23 13.88 -11.87
N PRO A 99 5.63 12.61 -12.10
CA PRO A 99 5.06 11.78 -13.16
C PRO A 99 3.57 11.43 -12.98
N PHE A 100 3.02 11.60 -11.77
CA PHE A 100 1.68 11.15 -11.40
C PHE A 100 0.76 12.30 -10.95
N GLY A 101 1.25 13.53 -10.96
CA GLY A 101 0.50 14.67 -10.42
C GLY A 101 0.23 14.55 -8.92
N TRP A 102 1.10 13.86 -8.17
CA TRP A 102 0.92 13.70 -6.72
C TRP A 102 1.61 14.81 -5.92
N HIS A 103 1.21 14.93 -4.66
CA HIS A 103 1.90 15.78 -3.70
C HIS A 103 3.20 15.10 -3.22
N PRO A 104 4.22 15.86 -2.78
CA PRO A 104 5.49 15.27 -2.33
C PRO A 104 5.33 14.22 -1.23
N VAL A 105 4.44 14.45 -0.25
CA VAL A 105 4.22 13.48 0.85
C VAL A 105 3.61 12.16 0.35
N THR A 106 2.83 12.17 -0.75
CA THR A 106 2.33 10.95 -1.38
C THR A 106 3.49 10.14 -1.97
N TYR A 107 4.41 10.79 -2.69
CA TYR A 107 5.61 10.12 -3.22
C TYR A 107 6.46 9.48 -2.12
N LEU A 108 6.67 10.20 -1.01
CA LEU A 108 7.36 9.65 0.16
C LEU A 108 6.67 8.38 0.68
N CYS A 109 5.34 8.40 0.86
CA CYS A 109 4.59 7.27 1.39
C CYS A 109 4.62 6.03 0.46
N TYR A 110 4.61 6.26 -0.86
CA TYR A 110 4.59 5.19 -1.86
C TYR A 110 5.98 4.68 -2.24
N SER A 111 7.06 5.37 -1.86
CA SER A 111 8.43 5.00 -2.19
C SER A 111 8.83 3.66 -1.57
N ARG A 112 9.55 2.84 -2.35
CA ARG A 112 10.19 1.58 -1.95
C ARG A 112 11.67 1.55 -2.35
N VAL A 113 12.25 2.72 -2.63
CA VAL A 113 13.65 2.81 -3.03
C VAL A 113 14.56 2.25 -1.91
N PRO A 114 15.42 1.25 -2.19
CA PRO A 114 16.23 0.58 -1.17
C PRO A 114 17.50 1.38 -0.84
N LEU A 115 17.34 2.62 -0.37
CA LEU A 115 18.45 3.46 0.09
C LEU A 115 18.56 3.38 1.62
N PRO A 116 19.75 3.12 2.19
CA PRO A 116 19.94 3.10 3.64
C PRO A 116 19.48 4.40 4.31
N SER A 117 19.85 5.56 3.75
CA SER A 117 19.45 6.87 4.28
C SER A 117 17.96 7.15 4.15
N ALA A 118 17.31 6.73 3.05
CA ALA A 118 15.88 6.96 2.88
C ALA A 118 15.05 6.33 4.00
N ARG A 119 15.42 5.13 4.46
CA ARG A 119 14.74 4.48 5.59
C ARG A 119 14.86 5.31 6.87
N ASP A 120 16.04 5.82 7.18
CA ASP A 120 16.30 6.53 8.43
C ASP A 120 15.73 7.97 8.39
N ASP A 121 15.74 8.60 7.21
CA ASP A 121 15.34 9.99 7.02
C ASP A 121 13.84 10.17 6.69
N SER A 122 13.11 9.11 6.34
CA SER A 122 11.69 9.17 5.92
C SER A 122 10.80 9.91 6.91
N LEU A 123 10.99 9.72 8.22
CA LEU A 123 10.21 10.41 9.26
C LEU A 123 10.52 11.90 9.35
N ALA A 124 11.79 12.26 9.20
CA ALA A 124 12.22 13.66 9.18
C ALA A 124 11.72 14.35 7.89
N ALA A 125 11.78 13.66 6.75
CA ALA A 125 11.25 14.13 5.48
C ALA A 125 9.73 14.35 5.54
N ALA A 126 8.98 13.39 6.10
CA ALA A 126 7.54 13.54 6.34
C ALA A 126 7.24 14.74 7.25
N SER A 127 7.96 14.86 8.36
CA SER A 127 7.78 15.98 9.30
C SER A 127 8.01 17.33 8.63
N LEU A 128 9.08 17.47 7.82
CA LEU A 128 9.36 18.69 7.07
C LEU A 128 8.22 19.06 6.11
N LEU A 129 7.68 18.08 5.37
CA LEU A 129 6.58 18.32 4.44
C LEU A 129 5.29 18.71 5.17
N LEU A 130 4.95 18.01 6.25
CA LEU A 130 3.76 18.27 7.06
C LEU A 130 3.86 19.63 7.78
N ASP A 131 5.03 19.98 8.30
CA ASP A 131 5.30 21.30 8.90
C ASP A 131 5.20 22.44 7.86
N ALA A 132 5.53 22.15 6.61
CA ALA A 132 5.36 23.07 5.49
C ALA A 132 3.92 23.09 4.93
N GLY A 133 2.99 22.34 5.52
CA GLY A 133 1.56 22.38 5.20
C GLY A 133 1.06 21.30 4.26
N ALA A 134 1.84 20.25 3.98
CA ALA A 134 1.35 19.09 3.24
C ALA A 134 0.13 18.46 3.95
N ASP A 135 -0.90 18.11 3.18
CA ASP A 135 -2.12 17.48 3.71
C ASP A 135 -1.87 15.99 3.98
N PRO A 136 -1.98 15.51 5.24
CA PRO A 136 -1.82 14.09 5.56
C PRO A 136 -2.96 13.22 5.00
N ASN A 137 -4.07 13.82 4.53
CA ASN A 137 -5.18 13.14 3.85
C ASN A 137 -5.04 13.17 2.31
N THR A 138 -3.86 13.53 1.79
CA THR A 138 -3.61 13.49 0.34
C THR A 138 -3.80 12.09 -0.26
N GLY A 139 -4.09 12.02 -1.55
CA GLY A 139 -4.41 10.78 -2.26
C GLY A 139 -4.93 11.02 -3.67
N PHE A 140 -5.37 9.94 -4.31
CA PHE A 140 -5.88 9.91 -5.68
C PHE A 140 -6.89 8.77 -5.89
N LEU A 141 -7.66 8.80 -6.96
CA LEU A 141 -8.51 7.68 -7.41
C LEU A 141 -7.74 6.85 -8.43
N HIS A 142 -7.48 5.58 -8.13
CA HIS A 142 -6.65 4.71 -8.98
C HIS A 142 -7.45 4.24 -10.20
N SER A 143 -7.05 4.67 -11.41
CA SER A 143 -7.64 4.25 -12.68
C SER A 143 -9.18 4.32 -12.74
N GLY A 144 -9.76 5.33 -12.06
CA GLY A 144 -11.20 5.58 -12.00
C GLY A 144 -11.97 4.70 -11.01
N LEU A 145 -11.28 3.89 -10.20
CA LEU A 145 -11.89 3.17 -9.09
C LEU A 145 -12.44 4.15 -8.04
N PRO A 146 -13.58 3.85 -7.41
CA PRO A 146 -14.23 4.77 -6.47
C PRO A 146 -13.51 4.86 -5.12
N THR A 147 -12.63 3.91 -4.80
CA THR A 147 -11.89 3.88 -3.54
C THR A 147 -10.60 4.70 -3.65
N PRO A 148 -10.37 5.68 -2.77
CA PRO A 148 -9.17 6.51 -2.80
C PRO A 148 -7.94 5.74 -2.30
N PHE A 149 -6.83 6.00 -2.97
CA PHE A 149 -5.48 5.60 -2.57
C PHE A 149 -4.84 6.80 -1.87
N THR A 150 -4.79 6.78 -0.54
CA THR A 150 -4.29 7.90 0.27
C THR A 150 -2.82 7.71 0.68
N ALA A 151 -2.24 8.73 1.34
CA ALA A 151 -0.95 8.61 1.99
C ALA A 151 -0.86 7.35 2.89
N LEU A 152 -1.88 7.06 3.70
CA LEU A 152 -1.91 5.85 4.55
C LEU A 152 -1.90 4.57 3.72
N THR A 153 -2.66 4.51 2.62
CA THR A 153 -2.58 3.38 1.67
C THR A 153 -1.16 3.14 1.17
N GLY A 154 -0.43 4.20 0.83
CA GLY A 154 0.98 4.12 0.45
C GLY A 154 1.87 3.57 1.56
N VAL A 155 1.68 4.03 2.79
CA VAL A 155 2.47 3.62 3.96
C VAL A 155 2.23 2.15 4.33
N PHE A 156 0.96 1.73 4.38
CA PHE A 156 0.61 0.37 4.75
C PHE A 156 0.89 -0.65 3.65
N GLY A 157 0.86 -0.24 2.37
CA GLY A 157 1.16 -1.12 1.25
C GLY A 157 0.31 -2.38 1.20
N GLU A 158 0.91 -3.46 0.70
CA GLU A 158 0.29 -4.75 0.37
C GLU A 158 -0.88 -4.62 -0.60
N GLY A 159 -1.78 -5.61 -0.63
CA GLY A 159 -2.73 -5.81 -1.72
C GLY A 159 -2.65 -7.23 -2.27
N GLU A 160 -3.30 -7.41 -3.41
CA GLU A 160 -3.49 -8.72 -4.05
C GLU A 160 -2.17 -9.36 -4.52
N GLN A 161 -1.17 -8.55 -4.86
CA GLN A 161 0.16 -9.03 -5.27
C GLN A 161 1.08 -9.33 -4.08
N GLY A 162 0.62 -9.03 -2.86
CA GLY A 162 1.27 -9.43 -1.62
C GLY A 162 2.53 -8.67 -1.23
N ALA A 163 3.09 -9.06 -0.07
CA ALA A 163 4.19 -8.33 0.58
C ALA A 163 5.51 -8.33 -0.23
N GLY A 164 5.73 -9.28 -1.14
CA GLY A 164 6.93 -9.29 -1.99
C GLY A 164 6.89 -8.24 -3.10
N ARG A 165 5.73 -8.08 -3.75
CA ARG A 165 5.54 -7.14 -4.87
C ARG A 165 4.99 -5.79 -4.44
N GLN A 166 4.19 -5.74 -3.39
CA GLN A 166 3.60 -4.53 -2.81
C GLN A 166 3.98 -4.46 -1.32
N PRO A 167 5.26 -4.42 -0.93
CA PRO A 167 5.64 -4.36 0.48
C PRO A 167 5.07 -3.13 1.17
N ARG A 168 4.95 -3.18 2.49
CA ARG A 168 4.71 -1.99 3.32
C ARG A 168 5.88 -1.02 3.19
N HIS A 169 5.68 0.24 3.56
CA HIS A 169 6.79 1.18 3.66
C HIS A 169 7.82 0.68 4.71
N PRO A 170 9.14 0.85 4.52
CA PRO A 170 10.15 0.35 5.48
C PRO A 170 10.04 0.90 6.92
N ARG A 171 9.30 2.00 7.09
CA ARG A 171 8.95 2.66 8.36
C ARG A 171 7.42 2.73 8.52
N SER A 172 6.71 1.67 8.13
CA SER A 172 5.24 1.69 7.98
C SER A 172 4.54 2.15 9.25
N GLU A 173 4.88 1.54 10.40
CA GLU A 173 4.27 1.88 11.69
C GLU A 173 4.57 3.33 12.08
N GLU A 174 5.84 3.74 12.08
CA GLU A 174 6.20 5.09 12.54
C GLU A 174 5.67 6.19 11.62
N LEU A 175 5.64 5.95 10.31
CA LEU A 175 5.13 6.93 9.35
C LEU A 175 3.60 7.01 9.40
N ALA A 176 2.90 5.89 9.59
CA ALA A 176 1.46 5.89 9.76
C ALA A 176 1.06 6.60 11.06
N THR A 177 1.74 6.32 12.18
CA THR A 177 1.54 7.04 13.45
C THR A 177 1.75 8.53 13.27
N LEU A 178 2.84 8.95 12.62
CA LEU A 178 3.10 10.37 12.35
C LEU A 178 1.98 11.00 11.52
N LEU A 179 1.51 10.35 10.45
CA LEU A 179 0.42 10.89 9.63
C LEU A 179 -0.88 11.02 10.44
N LEU A 180 -1.24 10.01 11.23
CA LEU A 180 -2.43 10.01 12.09
C LEU A 180 -2.36 11.09 13.17
N ASP A 181 -1.23 11.23 13.85
CA ASP A 181 -0.97 12.31 14.82
C ASP A 181 -1.06 13.71 14.19
N ARG A 182 -0.79 13.80 12.88
CA ARG A 182 -0.86 15.04 12.11
C ARG A 182 -2.22 15.26 11.44
N GLY A 183 -3.19 14.38 11.66
CA GLY A 183 -4.57 14.54 11.21
C GLY A 183 -4.93 13.75 9.95
N ALA A 184 -4.15 12.74 9.56
CA ALA A 184 -4.66 11.72 8.63
C ALA A 184 -5.87 11.05 9.27
N HIS A 185 -6.92 10.86 8.47
CA HIS A 185 -8.12 10.22 8.93
C HIS A 185 -7.89 8.71 9.07
N PRO A 186 -8.30 8.06 10.18
CA PRO A 186 -8.04 6.63 10.40
C PRO A 186 -8.84 5.73 9.45
N VAL A 187 -9.82 6.29 8.74
CA VAL A 187 -10.64 5.57 7.76
C VAL A 187 -9.95 5.64 6.41
N ASP A 188 -9.13 4.64 6.14
CA ASP A 188 -8.53 4.41 4.83
C ASP A 188 -9.07 3.10 4.25
N GLN A 189 -10.07 3.20 3.37
CA GLN A 189 -10.77 2.02 2.85
C GLN A 189 -9.84 1.10 2.04
N GLN A 190 -8.91 1.67 1.28
CA GLN A 190 -7.98 0.88 0.48
C GLN A 190 -6.95 0.16 1.36
N THR A 191 -6.50 0.74 2.46
CA THR A 191 -5.64 0.09 3.47
C THR A 191 -6.37 -1.10 4.07
N LEU A 192 -7.61 -0.90 4.50
CA LEU A 192 -8.44 -1.97 5.06
C LEU A 192 -8.55 -3.12 4.06
N TYR A 193 -8.82 -2.83 2.78
CA TYR A 193 -8.83 -3.84 1.73
C TYR A 193 -7.46 -4.52 1.54
N ASN A 194 -6.39 -3.75 1.30
CA ASN A 194 -5.07 -4.26 0.95
C ASN A 194 -4.48 -5.18 2.03
N ARG A 195 -4.83 -4.92 3.30
CA ARG A 195 -4.24 -5.60 4.45
C ARG A 195 -5.13 -6.70 5.02
N MET A 196 -6.33 -6.93 4.47
CA MET A 196 -7.20 -8.03 4.90
C MET A 196 -6.69 -9.41 4.47
N PHE A 197 -5.89 -9.50 3.40
CA PHE A 197 -5.49 -10.77 2.77
C PHE A 197 -4.60 -11.66 3.65
N ARG A 198 -3.99 -11.11 4.71
CA ARG A 198 -3.05 -11.80 5.61
C ARG A 198 -3.51 -11.69 7.06
N PRO A 199 -3.03 -12.58 7.97
CA PRO A 199 -3.43 -12.56 9.38
C PRO A 199 -2.87 -11.38 10.19
N ASP A 200 -1.92 -10.62 9.64
CA ASP A 200 -1.32 -9.47 10.32
C ASP A 200 -2.31 -8.31 10.50
N ASP A 201 -2.58 -7.96 11.75
CA ASP A 201 -3.55 -6.94 12.17
C ASP A 201 -2.93 -5.62 12.62
N SER A 202 -1.62 -5.42 12.45
CA SER A 202 -0.93 -4.25 13.00
C SER A 202 -1.47 -2.91 12.48
N HIS A 203 -2.01 -2.91 11.24
CA HIS A 203 -2.69 -1.76 10.66
C HIS A 203 -4.04 -1.48 11.35
N LEU A 204 -4.83 -2.51 11.67
CA LEU A 204 -6.10 -2.35 12.37
C LEU A 204 -5.86 -1.85 13.80
N GLU A 205 -4.92 -2.45 14.52
CA GLU A 205 -4.56 -2.03 15.89
C GLU A 205 -4.21 -0.54 15.93
N LEU A 206 -3.36 -0.08 15.01
CA LEU A 206 -2.98 1.32 14.91
C LEU A 206 -4.18 2.20 14.54
N LEU A 207 -4.95 1.85 13.51
CA LEU A 207 -6.09 2.66 13.09
C LEU A 207 -7.18 2.74 14.18
N PHE A 208 -7.41 1.65 14.93
CA PHE A 208 -8.31 1.65 16.10
C PHE A 208 -7.80 2.53 17.23
N ALA A 209 -6.50 2.51 17.52
CA ALA A 209 -5.89 3.42 18.49
C ALA A 209 -6.09 4.91 18.12
N HIS A 210 -6.29 5.21 16.84
CA HIS A 210 -6.61 6.54 16.31
C HIS A 210 -8.10 6.75 15.99
N GLY A 211 -8.99 5.91 16.51
CA GLY A 211 -10.44 6.14 16.50
C GLY A 211 -11.19 5.59 15.28
N LEU A 212 -10.64 4.60 14.55
CA LEU A 212 -11.28 4.00 13.37
C LEU A 212 -12.74 3.56 13.58
N ALA A 213 -13.09 3.05 14.77
CA ALA A 213 -14.44 2.54 15.07
C ALA A 213 -15.51 3.64 15.09
N ASP A 214 -15.17 4.79 15.69
CA ASP A 214 -16.10 5.90 15.95
C ASP A 214 -15.90 7.08 14.99
N ALA A 215 -14.95 6.97 14.06
CA ALA A 215 -14.63 8.04 13.13
C ALA A 215 -15.83 8.40 12.24
N GLY A 216 -16.03 9.70 12.05
CA GLY A 216 -16.99 10.24 11.10
C GLY A 216 -16.60 9.98 9.63
N PRO A 217 -17.30 10.60 8.67
CA PRO A 217 -16.91 10.51 7.27
C PRO A 217 -15.55 11.17 7.06
N SER A 218 -14.66 10.45 6.37
CA SER A 218 -13.35 10.96 5.95
C SER A 218 -13.48 12.13 4.96
N PRO A 219 -12.39 12.91 4.76
CA PRO A 219 -12.35 13.94 3.73
C PRO A 219 -12.66 13.40 2.32
N TRP A 220 -12.31 12.14 2.04
CA TRP A 220 -12.58 11.49 0.76
C TRP A 220 -14.03 11.05 0.60
N GLU A 221 -14.65 10.48 1.65
CA GLU A 221 -16.08 10.17 1.64
C GLU A 221 -16.93 11.44 1.50
N THR A 222 -16.47 12.56 2.04
CA THR A 222 -17.15 13.87 1.90
C THR A 222 -16.96 14.47 0.50
N ARG A 223 -15.84 14.17 -0.16
CA ARG A 223 -15.49 14.69 -1.49
C ARG A 223 -16.10 13.88 -2.63
N ALA A 224 -16.19 12.56 -2.48
CA ALA A 224 -16.70 11.66 -3.51
C ALA A 224 -18.23 11.73 -3.58
N GLY A 225 -18.75 12.34 -4.64
CA GLY A 225 -20.18 12.60 -4.83
C GLY A 225 -21.08 11.40 -5.17
N ALA A 226 -20.58 10.17 -5.28
CA ALA A 226 -21.33 8.90 -5.32
C ALA A 226 -20.36 7.73 -5.58
N GLU A 227 -20.69 6.55 -5.04
CA GLU A 227 -20.08 5.21 -5.25
C GLU A 227 -18.91 4.77 -4.35
N THR A 228 -18.63 5.43 -3.22
CA THR A 228 -17.72 4.87 -2.21
C THR A 228 -18.42 3.79 -1.39
N GLU A 229 -17.69 2.73 -1.03
CA GLU A 229 -18.22 1.66 -0.18
C GLU A 229 -18.64 2.22 1.19
N THR A 230 -19.79 1.79 1.71
CA THR A 230 -20.25 2.18 3.04
C THR A 230 -19.40 1.51 4.12
N ARG A 231 -19.32 2.13 5.30
CA ARG A 231 -18.61 1.54 6.44
C ARG A 231 -19.07 0.12 6.80
N GLN A 232 -20.38 -0.13 6.69
CA GLN A 232 -20.95 -1.45 6.96
C GLN A 232 -20.47 -2.50 5.96
N GLN A 233 -20.33 -2.14 4.69
CA GLN A 233 -19.84 -3.04 3.65
C GLN A 233 -18.34 -3.33 3.84
N VAL A 234 -17.54 -2.31 4.21
CA VAL A 234 -16.12 -2.51 4.58
C VAL A 234 -15.99 -3.50 5.74
N TRP A 235 -16.79 -3.34 6.79
CA TRP A 235 -16.80 -4.29 7.92
C TRP A 235 -17.26 -5.68 7.52
N ARG A 236 -18.32 -5.78 6.72
CA ARG A 236 -18.78 -7.07 6.20
C ARG A 236 -17.66 -7.79 5.46
N ARG A 237 -16.91 -7.08 4.61
CA ARG A 237 -15.77 -7.67 3.88
C ARG A 237 -14.66 -8.15 4.82
N GLN A 238 -14.28 -7.33 5.81
CA GLN A 238 -13.28 -7.73 6.80
C GLN A 238 -13.69 -8.99 7.57
N ILE A 239 -14.95 -9.02 8.01
CA ILE A 239 -15.52 -10.14 8.77
C ILE A 239 -15.60 -11.39 7.90
N ASP A 240 -16.14 -11.28 6.69
CA ASP A 240 -16.31 -12.41 5.78
C ASP A 240 -14.94 -12.98 5.38
N TRP A 241 -13.96 -12.13 5.08
CA TRP A 241 -12.60 -12.56 4.77
C TRP A 241 -11.95 -13.25 5.96
N ALA A 242 -12.00 -12.63 7.16
CA ALA A 242 -11.44 -13.20 8.37
C ALA A 242 -12.08 -14.54 8.74
N ALA A 243 -13.40 -14.65 8.59
CA ALA A 243 -14.12 -15.89 8.82
C ALA A 243 -13.69 -16.98 7.83
N GLN A 244 -13.64 -16.69 6.53
CA GLN A 244 -13.28 -17.67 5.50
C GLN A 244 -11.83 -18.16 5.62
N HIS A 245 -10.91 -17.30 6.08
CA HIS A 245 -9.48 -17.59 6.13
C HIS A 245 -8.97 -17.97 7.53
N GLY A 246 -9.86 -18.10 8.51
CA GLY A 246 -9.52 -18.55 9.86
C GLY A 246 -8.79 -17.50 10.70
N PHE A 247 -8.93 -16.21 10.40
CA PHE A 247 -8.31 -15.12 11.14
C PHE A 247 -9.12 -14.77 12.40
N ALA A 248 -9.14 -15.70 13.35
CA ALA A 248 -9.87 -15.55 14.61
C ALA A 248 -9.43 -14.32 15.43
N ALA A 249 -8.13 -13.98 15.40
CA ALA A 249 -7.59 -12.79 16.05
C ALA A 249 -8.22 -11.50 15.50
N ARG A 250 -8.36 -11.38 14.17
CA ARG A 250 -9.04 -10.26 13.53
C ARG A 250 -10.50 -10.15 13.96
N LEU A 251 -11.25 -11.26 13.99
CA LEU A 251 -12.64 -11.24 14.46
C LEU A 251 -12.74 -10.78 15.92
N ALA A 252 -11.82 -11.22 16.79
CA ALA A 252 -11.76 -10.78 18.18
C ALA A 252 -11.42 -9.28 18.29
N LEU A 253 -10.44 -8.79 17.52
CA LEU A 253 -10.06 -7.38 17.48
C LEU A 253 -11.23 -6.50 17.03
N LEU A 254 -11.95 -6.89 15.97
CA LEU A 254 -13.14 -6.17 15.50
C LEU A 254 -14.22 -6.12 16.60
N ALA A 255 -14.47 -7.23 17.30
CA ALA A 255 -15.46 -7.30 18.38
C ALA A 255 -15.07 -6.43 19.59
N GLU A 256 -13.78 -6.41 19.95
CA GLU A 256 -13.24 -5.57 21.03
C GLU A 256 -13.51 -4.08 20.78
N HIS A 257 -13.47 -3.66 19.53
CA HIS A 257 -13.78 -2.30 19.10
C HIS A 257 -15.25 -2.07 18.74
N GLY A 258 -16.15 -2.98 19.15
CA GLY A 258 -17.59 -2.79 19.04
C GLY A 258 -18.17 -3.03 17.64
N ILE A 259 -17.40 -3.60 16.71
CA ILE A 259 -17.93 -4.04 15.41
C ILE A 259 -18.70 -5.35 15.61
N ASP A 260 -19.94 -5.39 15.12
CA ASP A 260 -20.79 -6.58 15.22
C ASP A 260 -20.28 -7.71 14.30
N VAL A 261 -19.65 -8.70 14.93
CA VAL A 261 -19.19 -9.94 14.28
C VAL A 261 -20.15 -11.11 14.53
N THR A 262 -21.37 -10.86 15.01
CA THR A 262 -22.33 -11.91 15.35
C THR A 262 -22.60 -12.79 14.12
N GLY A 263 -22.49 -14.10 14.32
CA GLY A 263 -22.67 -15.10 13.26
C GLY A 263 -21.42 -15.37 12.42
N ALA A 264 -20.34 -14.62 12.62
CA ALA A 264 -19.05 -14.94 12.02
C ALA A 264 -18.27 -15.94 12.89
N THR A 265 -17.89 -17.06 12.30
CA THR A 265 -17.01 -18.04 12.94
C THR A 265 -15.80 -18.24 12.05
N ALA A 266 -14.60 -18.04 12.61
CA ALA A 266 -13.36 -18.36 11.92
C ALA A 266 -13.40 -19.83 11.48
N ALA A 267 -13.28 -20.05 10.17
CA ALA A 267 -13.13 -21.35 9.60
C ALA A 267 -11.90 -22.01 10.21
N VAL A 268 -12.05 -23.28 10.60
CA VAL A 268 -10.89 -24.08 10.96
C VAL A 268 -10.09 -24.26 9.68
N ARG A 269 -8.82 -23.83 9.69
CA ARG A 269 -7.92 -24.02 8.58
C ARG A 269 -7.90 -25.50 8.19
N HIS A 270 -8.39 -25.79 7.00
CA HIS A 270 -8.52 -27.14 6.47
C HIS A 270 -7.39 -27.40 5.46
N VAL A 271 -6.62 -28.46 5.70
CA VAL A 271 -5.73 -29.02 4.67
C VAL A 271 -6.59 -30.00 3.85
N PRO A 272 -6.68 -29.85 2.52
CA PRO A 272 -7.49 -30.76 1.71
C PRO A 272 -7.08 -32.21 1.90
N GLU A 273 -8.03 -33.14 1.74
CA GLU A 273 -7.78 -34.58 1.92
C GLU A 273 -6.68 -35.08 0.98
N ASP A 274 -6.66 -34.57 -0.25
CA ASP A 274 -5.53 -34.70 -1.17
C ASP A 274 -4.80 -33.36 -1.29
N PRO A 275 -3.61 -33.21 -0.69
CA PRO A 275 -2.84 -31.97 -0.75
C PRO A 275 -2.26 -31.67 -2.15
N ASN A 276 -2.39 -32.62 -3.09
CA ASN A 276 -1.95 -32.50 -4.48
C ASN A 276 -3.11 -32.30 -5.46
N GLU A 277 -4.34 -32.13 -4.98
CA GLU A 277 -5.45 -31.74 -5.85
C GLU A 277 -5.12 -30.43 -6.57
N THR A 278 -5.58 -30.30 -7.81
CA THR A 278 -5.33 -29.12 -8.64
C THR A 278 -6.62 -28.41 -8.97
N ASP A 279 -6.58 -27.08 -9.02
CA ASP A 279 -7.65 -26.27 -9.60
C ASP A 279 -7.72 -26.42 -11.13
N ALA A 280 -8.59 -25.61 -11.76
CA ALA A 280 -8.79 -25.63 -13.21
C ALA A 280 -7.55 -25.22 -14.01
N GLU A 281 -6.61 -24.52 -13.39
CA GLU A 281 -5.35 -24.07 -13.94
C GLU A 281 -4.21 -25.05 -13.67
N GLY A 282 -4.48 -26.18 -12.99
CA GLY A 282 -3.47 -27.16 -12.62
C GLY A 282 -2.64 -26.77 -11.40
N ALA A 283 -3.01 -25.69 -10.69
CA ALA A 283 -2.29 -25.24 -9.50
C ALA A 283 -2.78 -25.99 -8.26
N THR A 284 -1.84 -26.48 -7.46
CA THR A 284 -2.12 -27.11 -6.16
C THR A 284 -2.30 -26.10 -5.04
N PRO A 285 -2.89 -26.47 -3.89
CA PRO A 285 -2.89 -25.64 -2.69
C PRO A 285 -1.50 -25.10 -2.31
N LEU A 286 -0.44 -25.86 -2.60
CA LEU A 286 0.94 -25.45 -2.31
C LEU A 286 1.39 -24.26 -3.18
N HIS A 287 0.92 -24.17 -4.44
CA HIS A 287 1.17 -23.00 -5.30
C HIS A 287 0.54 -21.73 -4.73
N HIS A 288 -0.73 -21.81 -4.32
CA HIS A 288 -1.45 -20.69 -3.71
C HIS A 288 -0.83 -20.25 -2.39
N ALA A 289 -0.45 -21.20 -1.54
CA ALA A 289 0.27 -20.94 -0.30
C ALA A 289 1.62 -20.26 -0.52
N ALA A 290 2.35 -20.70 -1.57
CA ALA A 290 3.64 -20.13 -1.97
C ALA A 290 3.51 -18.68 -2.43
N TRP A 291 2.52 -18.37 -3.26
CA TRP A 291 2.22 -17.00 -3.71
C TRP A 291 1.90 -16.07 -2.54
N ALA A 292 1.04 -16.52 -1.63
CA ALA A 292 0.59 -15.75 -0.48
C ALA A 292 1.68 -15.55 0.59
N SER A 293 2.75 -16.36 0.55
CA SER A 293 3.74 -16.54 1.62
C SER A 293 3.12 -17.04 2.92
N ASP A 294 2.15 -17.94 2.79
CA ASP A 294 1.49 -18.54 3.93
C ASP A 294 2.32 -19.70 4.48
N LEU A 295 3.36 -19.35 5.26
CA LEU A 295 4.36 -20.31 5.74
C LEU A 295 3.75 -21.45 6.55
N ASP A 296 2.67 -21.18 7.29
CA ASP A 296 1.98 -22.20 8.08
C ASP A 296 1.16 -23.13 7.20
N LEU A 297 0.55 -22.63 6.12
CA LEU A 297 -0.14 -23.48 5.14
C LEU A 297 0.85 -24.35 4.39
N ILE A 298 1.99 -23.76 3.98
CA ILE A 298 3.07 -24.50 3.32
C ILE A 298 3.52 -25.66 4.22
N ARG A 299 3.79 -25.41 5.51
CA ARG A 299 4.17 -26.48 6.46
C ARG A 299 3.09 -27.55 6.57
N ALA A 300 1.85 -27.14 6.79
CA ALA A 300 0.73 -28.08 6.98
C ALA A 300 0.49 -28.96 5.73
N LEU A 301 0.60 -28.37 4.53
CA LEU A 301 0.49 -29.10 3.27
C LEU A 301 1.65 -30.08 3.08
N LEU A 302 2.89 -29.66 3.38
CA LEU A 302 4.05 -30.54 3.30
C LEU A 302 3.96 -31.71 4.29
N ASP A 303 3.51 -31.44 5.52
CA ASP A 303 3.29 -32.47 6.53
C ASP A 303 2.19 -33.46 6.11
N ALA A 304 1.21 -33.01 5.31
CA ALA A 304 0.17 -33.85 4.72
C ALA A 304 0.62 -34.62 3.46
N GLY A 305 1.85 -34.38 2.95
CA GLY A 305 2.39 -35.06 1.78
C GLY A 305 2.20 -34.32 0.45
N ALA A 306 2.06 -32.99 0.47
CA ALA A 306 2.10 -32.18 -0.74
C ALA A 306 3.43 -32.36 -1.50
N ASP A 307 3.34 -32.60 -2.80
CA ASP A 307 4.46 -32.70 -3.72
C ASP A 307 4.86 -31.30 -4.22
N ARG A 308 6.14 -30.98 -4.02
CA ARG A 308 6.77 -29.70 -4.35
C ARG A 308 7.14 -29.60 -5.83
N ALA A 309 7.11 -30.72 -6.55
CA ALA A 309 7.50 -30.82 -7.95
C ALA A 309 6.32 -30.74 -8.93
N VAL A 310 5.08 -30.68 -8.44
CA VAL A 310 3.91 -30.45 -9.31
C VAL A 310 4.07 -29.11 -10.01
N VAL A 311 3.78 -29.09 -11.31
CA VAL A 311 3.80 -27.88 -12.11
C VAL A 311 2.39 -27.47 -12.48
N ASP A 312 2.11 -26.18 -12.42
CA ASP A 312 0.83 -25.63 -12.87
C ASP A 312 0.66 -25.77 -14.39
N GLY A 313 -0.58 -25.83 -14.86
CA GLY A 313 -0.90 -26.01 -16.27
C GLY A 313 -0.73 -24.76 -17.13
N ARG A 314 -0.67 -23.57 -16.52
CA ARG A 314 -0.64 -22.28 -17.23
C ARG A 314 0.77 -21.87 -17.62
N TYR A 315 1.75 -22.08 -16.74
CA TYR A 315 3.13 -21.66 -16.91
C TYR A 315 4.13 -22.81 -16.79
N GLY A 316 3.68 -24.00 -16.39
CA GLY A 316 4.58 -25.12 -16.11
C GLY A 316 5.51 -24.81 -14.94
N SER A 317 5.06 -24.01 -13.97
CA SER A 317 5.86 -23.56 -12.84
C SER A 317 5.49 -24.34 -11.57
N THR A 318 6.49 -24.61 -10.75
CA THR A 318 6.35 -25.24 -9.43
C THR A 318 5.86 -24.24 -8.37
N PRO A 319 5.41 -24.70 -7.18
CA PRO A 319 5.11 -23.82 -6.06
C PRO A 319 6.30 -22.92 -5.69
N ARG A 320 7.52 -23.44 -5.75
CA ARG A 320 8.73 -22.66 -5.47
C ARG A 320 8.90 -21.52 -6.48
N GLU A 321 8.69 -21.79 -7.77
CA GLU A 321 8.78 -20.77 -8.82
C GLU A 321 7.66 -19.73 -8.70
N TRP A 322 6.48 -20.09 -8.19
CA TRP A 322 5.44 -19.12 -7.82
C TRP A 322 5.89 -18.20 -6.68
N ALA A 323 6.52 -18.75 -5.63
CA ALA A 323 7.11 -17.95 -4.56
C ALA A 323 8.22 -17.01 -5.08
N GLU A 324 9.08 -17.49 -5.99
CA GLU A 324 10.12 -16.67 -6.63
C GLU A 324 9.50 -15.53 -7.45
N HIS A 325 8.48 -15.82 -8.26
CA HIS A 325 7.79 -14.82 -9.07
C HIS A 325 7.04 -13.77 -8.22
N ALA A 326 6.52 -14.18 -7.07
CA ALA A 326 5.87 -13.32 -6.08
C ALA A 326 6.85 -12.59 -5.15
N TYR A 327 8.16 -12.84 -5.27
CA TYR A 327 9.21 -12.31 -4.39
C TYR A 327 8.97 -12.66 -2.90
N GLN A 328 8.69 -13.93 -2.62
CA GLN A 328 8.43 -14.47 -1.28
C GLN A 328 9.59 -15.34 -0.79
N PRO A 329 10.70 -14.76 -0.29
CA PRO A 329 11.94 -15.50 -0.03
C PRO A 329 11.81 -16.52 1.12
N GLU A 330 10.94 -16.31 2.09
CA GLU A 330 10.65 -17.29 3.15
C GLU A 330 9.91 -18.51 2.60
N ALA A 331 8.91 -18.30 1.75
CA ALA A 331 8.17 -19.37 1.10
C ALA A 331 9.06 -20.15 0.14
N GLU A 332 9.87 -19.47 -0.67
CA GLU A 332 10.87 -20.11 -1.55
C GLU A 332 11.79 -21.02 -0.72
N ARG A 333 12.35 -20.50 0.38
CA ARG A 333 13.26 -21.25 1.25
C ARG A 333 12.60 -22.48 1.87
N LEU A 334 11.32 -22.35 2.25
CA LEU A 334 10.53 -23.45 2.79
C LEU A 334 10.14 -24.47 1.71
N LEU A 335 10.27 -24.14 0.42
CA LEU A 335 9.97 -24.97 -0.74
C LEU A 335 11.22 -25.55 -1.44
N ARG A 336 12.42 -25.31 -0.91
CA ARG A 336 13.70 -25.91 -1.36
C ARG A 336 13.87 -27.37 -0.98
#